data_AF-A0A6B8V8V2-F1
#
_entry.id   AF-A0A6B8V8V2-F1
#
_cell.length_a   1.000
_cell.length_b   1.000
_cell.length_c   1.000
_cell.angle_alpha   90.00
_cell.angle_beta   90.00
_cell.angle_gamma   90.00
#
_symmetry.space_group_name_H-M   'P 1'
#
loop_
_entity.id
_entity.type
_entity.pdbx_description
1 polymer ?
#
loop_
_entity_poly.entity_id
_entity_poly.type
_entity_poly.pdbx_seq_one_letter_code
_entity_poly.pdbx_strand_id
1 'polypeptide(L)'
;MLSRNLDFIAAAVFALLAVYARAANLGMWLALLFIVAAGSSLISGLIKRANARKLNENPITLTPEQVATIRDLKAQGKGYVAIKQVRLWYRYADLKTAVELVEQVS
;
A
#
# COMPACT_ATOMS: atom_id res chain seq x y z
N MET A 1 6.08 -10.17 -8.89
CA MET A 1 4.85 -10.12 -9.72
C MET A 1 3.65 -10.76 -9.01
N LEU A 2 3.80 -11.94 -8.38
CA LEU A 2 2.71 -12.59 -7.61
C LEU A 2 2.16 -11.72 -6.46
N SER A 3 3.01 -11.03 -5.69
CA SER A 3 2.58 -10.21 -4.54
C SER A 3 1.64 -9.06 -4.91
N ARG A 4 1.73 -8.53 -6.13
CA ARG A 4 0.90 -7.39 -6.58
C ARG A 4 -0.53 -7.80 -6.94
N ASN A 5 -0.74 -9.06 -7.32
CA ASN A 5 -2.03 -9.57 -7.75
C ASN A 5 -2.72 -10.42 -6.66
N LEU A 6 -2.07 -10.60 -5.50
CA LEU A 6 -2.56 -11.46 -4.44
C LEU A 6 -3.95 -11.05 -3.94
N ASP A 7 -4.21 -9.74 -3.81
CA ASP A 7 -5.52 -9.24 -3.38
C ASP A 7 -6.63 -9.56 -4.41
N PHE A 8 -6.31 -9.47 -5.71
CA PHE A 8 -7.25 -9.82 -6.78
C PHE A 8 -7.48 -11.33 -6.86
N ILE A 9 -6.45 -12.14 -6.64
CA ILE A 9 -6.55 -13.60 -6.56
C ILE A 9 -7.43 -13.99 -5.37
N ALA A 10 -7.20 -13.40 -4.20
CA ALA A 10 -8.02 -13.62 -3.01
C ALA A 10 -9.49 -13.24 -3.27
N ALA A 11 -9.73 -12.09 -3.90
CA ALA A 11 -11.08 -11.66 -4.29
C ALA A 11 -11.76 -12.68 -5.21
N ALA A 12 -11.05 -13.19 -6.22
CA ALA A 12 -11.56 -14.22 -7.13
C ALA A 12 -11.87 -15.53 -6.42
N VAL A 13 -11.00 -15.98 -5.51
CA VAL A 13 -11.21 -17.19 -4.70
C VAL A 13 -12.43 -17.04 -3.81
N PHE A 14 -12.58 -15.92 -3.08
CA PHE A 14 -13.75 -15.69 -2.25
C PHE A 14 -15.05 -15.59 -3.06
N ALA A 15 -15.00 -14.99 -4.25
CA ALA A 15 -16.16 -14.97 -5.14
C ALA A 15 -16.57 -16.40 -5.58
N LEU A 16 -15.61 -17.26 -5.92
CA LEU A 16 -15.88 -18.66 -6.25
C LEU A 16 -16.43 -19.44 -5.05
N LEU A 17 -15.90 -19.19 -3.84
CA LEU A 17 -16.41 -19.80 -2.61
C LEU A 17 -17.84 -19.35 -2.29
N ALA A 18 -18.21 -18.11 -2.58
CA ALA A 18 -19.59 -17.63 -2.42
C ALA A 18 -20.55 -18.39 -3.35
N VAL A 19 -20.16 -18.57 -4.62
CA VAL A 19 -20.95 -19.33 -5.60
C VAL A 19 -21.06 -20.79 -5.18
N TYR A 20 -19.96 -21.41 -4.77
CA TYR A 20 -19.95 -22.79 -4.27
C TYR A 20 -20.83 -22.94 -3.03
N ALA A 21 -20.75 -22.02 -2.06
CA ALA A 21 -21.57 -22.06 -0.88
C ALA A 21 -23.06 -22.01 -1.21
N ARG A 22 -23.46 -21.20 -2.20
CA ARG A 22 -24.84 -21.17 -2.67
C ARG A 22 -25.24 -22.44 -3.41
N ALA A 23 -24.36 -22.99 -4.26
CA ALA A 23 -24.60 -24.21 -5.01
C ALA A 23 -24.71 -25.47 -4.11
N ALA A 24 -23.91 -25.53 -3.05
CA ALA A 24 -23.95 -26.58 -2.04
C ALA A 24 -25.06 -26.36 -0.99
N ASN A 25 -25.93 -25.35 -1.20
CA ASN A 25 -27.03 -24.99 -0.31
C ASN A 25 -26.57 -24.71 1.14
N LEU A 26 -25.32 -24.27 1.31
CA LEU A 26 -24.82 -23.76 2.58
C LEU A 26 -25.64 -22.53 2.97
N GLY A 27 -25.78 -22.30 4.28
CA GLY A 27 -26.57 -21.19 4.80
C GLY A 27 -26.24 -19.87 4.12
N MET A 28 -27.25 -19.10 3.72
CA MET A 28 -27.12 -17.86 2.95
C MET A 28 -26.12 -16.87 3.58
N TRP A 29 -26.01 -16.85 4.91
CA TRP A 29 -25.05 -16.05 5.66
C TRP A 29 -23.58 -16.34 5.29
N LEU A 30 -23.21 -17.59 5.01
CA LEU A 30 -21.86 -17.96 4.57
C LEU A 30 -21.53 -17.39 3.19
N ALA A 31 -22.47 -17.45 2.25
CA ALA A 31 -22.29 -16.85 0.92
C ALA A 31 -22.12 -15.33 1.02
N LEU A 32 -22.89 -14.66 1.88
CA LEU A 32 -22.74 -13.22 2.14
C LEU A 32 -21.37 -12.87 2.73
N LEU A 33 -20.87 -13.66 3.69
CA LEU A 33 -19.53 -13.44 4.25
C LEU A 33 -18.43 -13.53 3.19
N PHE A 34 -18.51 -14.51 2.29
CA PHE A 34 -17.57 -14.64 1.19
C PHE A 34 -17.65 -13.48 0.20
N ILE A 35 -18.85 -12.98 -0.12
CA ILE A 35 -19.04 -11.79 -0.95
C ILE A 35 -18.38 -10.56 -0.31
N VAL A 36 -18.58 -10.35 1.00
CA VAL A 36 -18.00 -9.21 1.73
C VAL A 36 -16.47 -9.32 1.75
N ALA A 37 -15.92 -10.52 1.97
CA ALA A 37 -14.48 -10.76 1.91
C ALA A 37 -13.93 -10.48 0.51
N ALA A 38 -14.59 -10.94 -0.55
CA ALA A 38 -14.21 -10.70 -1.94
C ALA A 38 -14.18 -9.20 -2.27
N GLY A 39 -15.25 -8.47 -1.90
CA GLY A 39 -15.32 -7.02 -2.10
C GLY A 39 -14.21 -6.27 -1.36
N SER A 40 -13.94 -6.65 -0.11
CA SER A 40 -12.87 -6.03 0.69
C SER A 40 -11.49 -6.23 0.06
N SER A 41 -11.18 -7.45 -0.39
CA SER A 41 -9.93 -7.75 -1.10
C SER A 41 -9.82 -6.97 -2.42
N LEU A 42 -10.91 -6.86 -3.17
CA LEU A 42 -10.93 -6.10 -4.42
C LEU A 42 -10.61 -4.62 -4.19
N ILE A 43 -11.27 -3.99 -3.22
CA ILE A 43 -11.06 -2.58 -2.86
C ILE A 43 -9.60 -2.35 -2.44
N SER A 44 -9.06 -3.21 -1.58
CA SER A 44 -7.65 -3.15 -1.16
C SER A 44 -6.69 -3.23 -2.36
N GLY A 45 -6.91 -4.17 -3.28
CA GLY A 45 -6.11 -4.30 -4.49
C GLY A 45 -6.18 -3.07 -5.39
N LEU A 46 -7.36 -2.46 -5.53
CA LEU A 46 -7.56 -1.22 -6.30
C LEU A 46 -6.83 -0.04 -5.67
N ILE A 47 -6.90 0.14 -4.34
CA ILE A 47 -6.19 1.21 -3.63
C ILE A 47 -4.68 1.07 -3.79
N LYS A 48 -4.13 -0.14 -3.60
CA LYS A 48 -2.69 -0.40 -3.78
C LYS A 48 -2.26 -0.10 -5.21
N ARG A 49 -3.04 -0.52 -6.21
CA ARG A 49 -2.75 -0.26 -7.63
C ARG A 49 -2.82 1.24 -7.95
N ALA A 50 -3.81 1.96 -7.40
CA ALA A 50 -3.94 3.40 -7.58
C ALA A 50 -2.76 4.16 -6.97
N ASN A 51 -2.33 3.79 -5.76
CA ASN A 51 -1.18 4.40 -5.10
C ASN A 51 0.14 4.10 -5.84
N ALA A 52 0.33 2.86 -6.29
CA ALA A 52 1.50 2.49 -7.10
C ALA A 52 1.55 3.27 -8.42
N ARG A 53 0.39 3.47 -9.06
CA ARG A 53 0.29 4.29 -10.27
C ARG A 53 0.66 5.75 -10.01
N LYS A 54 0.16 6.33 -8.91
CA LYS A 54 0.52 7.70 -8.51
C LYS A 54 2.01 7.87 -8.23
N LEU A 55 2.66 6.86 -7.64
CA LEU A 55 4.11 6.86 -7.44
C LEU A 55 4.88 6.81 -8.76
N ASN A 56 4.39 6.06 -9.76
CA ASN A 56 5.03 5.99 -11.07
C ASN A 56 4.86 7.29 -11.87
N GLU A 57 3.71 7.96 -11.73
CA GLU A 57 3.41 9.22 -12.44
C GLU A 57 4.13 10.43 -11.81
N ASN A 58 4.37 10.41 -10.49
CA ASN A 58 5.16 11.41 -9.78
C ASN A 58 6.26 10.71 -8.97
N PRO A 59 7.40 10.36 -9.60
CA PRO A 59 8.48 9.71 -8.90
C PRO A 59 8.95 10.59 -7.73
N ILE A 60 9.09 9.97 -6.56
CA ILE A 60 9.52 10.67 -5.34
C ILE A 60 11.01 10.98 -5.48
N THR A 61 11.31 12.16 -6.01
CA THR A 61 12.68 12.68 -6.12
C THR A 61 12.86 13.82 -5.14
N LEU A 62 13.83 13.69 -4.22
CA LEU A 62 14.16 14.73 -3.26
C LEU A 62 14.75 15.94 -3.97
N THR A 63 14.24 17.13 -3.67
CA THR A 63 14.87 18.38 -4.11
C THR A 63 16.16 18.64 -3.32
N PRO A 64 17.09 19.47 -3.83
CA PRO A 64 18.32 19.81 -3.10
C PRO A 64 18.05 20.36 -1.69
N GLU A 65 16.98 21.13 -1.52
CA GLU A 65 16.54 21.69 -0.23
C GLU A 65 16.04 20.61 0.74
N GLN A 66 15.29 19.62 0.23
CA GLN A 66 14.83 18.49 1.03
C GLN A 66 15.99 17.59 1.45
N VAL A 67 16.97 17.38 0.57
CA VAL A 67 18.22 16.66 0.91
C VAL A 67 18.97 17.38 2.02
N ALA A 68 19.14 18.70 1.93
CA ALA A 68 19.79 19.49 2.97
C ALA A 68 19.06 19.38 4.32
N THR A 69 17.72 19.44 4.29
CA THR A 69 16.89 19.29 5.49
C THR A 69 17.02 17.89 6.11
N ILE A 70 16.99 16.83 5.30
CA ILE A 70 17.18 15.46 5.79
C ILE A 70 18.58 15.28 6.38
N ARG A 71 19.61 15.81 5.73
CA ARG A 71 20.99 15.75 6.22
C ARG A 71 21.15 16.44 7.56
N ASP A 72 20.58 17.64 7.72
CA ASP A 72 20.60 18.37 9.00
C ASP A 72 19.87 17.59 10.10
N LEU A 73 18.68 17.06 9.82
CA LEU A 73 17.95 16.23 10.77
C LEU A 73 18.72 14.95 11.16
N LYS A 74 19.44 14.32 10.22
CA LYS A 74 20.31 13.17 10.51
C LYS A 74 21.52 13.56 11.35
N ALA A 75 22.17 14.68 11.05
CA ALA A 75 23.30 15.19 11.83
C ALA A 75 22.93 15.48 13.28
N GLN A 76 21.67 15.87 13.53
CA GLN A 76 21.12 16.07 14.87
C GLN A 76 20.68 14.77 15.58
N GLY A 77 20.89 13.59 14.97
CA GLY A 77 20.41 12.31 15.49
C GLY A 77 18.90 12.09 15.38
N LYS A 78 18.18 12.95 14.64
CA LYS A 78 16.72 12.97 14.52
C LYS A 78 16.22 12.22 13.27
N GLY A 79 16.79 11.06 12.96
CA GLY A 79 16.43 10.27 11.77
C GLY A 79 14.93 9.91 11.67
N TYR A 80 14.30 9.62 12.80
CA TYR A 80 12.85 9.36 12.85
C TYR A 80 12.00 10.58 12.44
N VAL A 81 12.46 11.79 12.76
CA VAL A 81 11.80 13.04 12.35
C VAL A 81 11.96 13.24 10.84
N ALA A 82 13.14 12.94 10.28
CA ALA A 82 13.35 12.99 8.83
C ALA A 82 12.40 12.05 8.08
N ILE A 83 12.18 10.83 8.57
CA ILE A 83 11.22 9.89 7.97
C ILE A 83 9.78 10.45 7.99
N LYS A 84 9.36 11.05 9.11
CA LYS A 84 8.06 11.72 9.19
C LYS A 84 7.97 12.89 8.20
N GLN A 85 9.03 13.67 8.07
CA GLN A 85 9.09 14.81 7.16
C GLN A 85 8.93 14.37 5.69
N VAL A 86 9.61 13.30 5.28
CA VAL A 86 9.46 12.73 3.93
C VAL A 86 8.01 12.29 3.67
N ARG A 87 7.34 11.68 4.65
CA ARG A 87 5.92 11.28 4.53
C ARG A 87 4.96 12.47 4.49
N LEU A 88 5.35 13.63 5.01
CA LEU A 88 4.58 14.88 4.89
C LEU A 88 4.73 15.50 3.49
N TRP A 89 5.94 15.50 2.93
CA TRP A 89 6.18 15.98 1.57
C TRP A 89 5.55 15.08 0.52
N TYR A 90 5.63 13.76 0.72
CA TYR A 90 5.12 12.77 -0.22
C TYR A 90 3.99 11.99 0.44
N ARG A 91 2.76 12.48 0.25
CA ARG A 91 1.53 11.91 0.81
C ARG A 91 1.34 10.41 0.56
N TYR A 92 1.92 9.89 -0.52
CA TYR A 92 1.82 8.49 -0.94
C TYR A 92 3.07 7.66 -0.64
N ALA A 93 4.13 8.25 -0.06
CA ALA A 93 5.28 7.49 0.40
C ALA A 93 4.85 6.60 1.58
N ASP A 94 4.95 5.29 1.39
CA ASP A 94 4.83 4.35 2.49
C ASP A 94 6.05 4.47 3.42
N LEU A 95 5.95 3.85 4.60
CA LEU A 95 7.01 3.93 5.60
C LEU A 95 8.34 3.41 5.06
N LYS A 96 8.31 2.32 4.29
CA LYS A 96 9.50 1.70 3.70
C LYS A 96 10.20 2.65 2.73
N THR A 97 9.46 3.24 1.79
CA THR A 97 10.01 4.21 0.84
C THR A 97 10.58 5.43 1.56
N ALA A 98 9.88 5.93 2.58
CA ALA A 98 10.37 7.08 3.35
C ALA A 98 11.69 6.79 4.11
N VAL A 99 11.83 5.58 4.65
CA VAL A 99 13.09 5.13 5.28
C VAL A 99 14.21 5.05 4.24
N GLU A 100 13.96 4.39 3.11
CA GLU A 100 14.94 4.23 2.03
C GLU A 100 15.43 5.59 1.51
N LEU A 101 14.54 6.57 1.35
CA LEU A 101 14.90 7.94 0.92
C LEU A 101 15.78 8.66 1.95
N VAL A 102 15.53 8.49 3.24
CA VAL A 102 16.35 9.09 4.31
C VAL A 102 17.70 8.39 4.44
N GLU A 103 17.77 7.09 4.18
CA GLU A 103 19.02 6.33 4.16
C GLU A 103 19.91 6.70 2.99
N GLN A 104 19.32 6.99 1.81
CA GLN A 104 20.05 7.45 0.62
C GLN A 104 20.73 8.81 0.81
N VAL A 105 20.20 9.67 1.68
CA VAL A 105 20.81 10.96 2.03
C VAL A 105 21.93 10.73 3.04
N SER A 106 23.18 10.81 2.58
CA SER A 106 24.38 10.75 3.43
C SER A 106 24.51 11.97 4.33
#